data_AF-A0A1G0S4V9-F1
#
_entry.id   AF-A0A1G0S4V9-F1
#
_cell.length_a   1.000
_cell.length_b   1.000
_cell.length_c   1.000
_cell.angle_alpha   90.00
_cell.angle_beta   90.00
_cell.angle_gamma   90.00
#
_symmetry.space_group_name_H-M   'P 1'
#
loop_
_entity.id
_entity.type
_entity.pdbx_description
1 polymer ?
#
loop_
_entity_poly.entity_id
_entity_poly.type
_entity_poly.pdbx_seq_one_letter_code
_entity_poly.pdbx_strand_id
1 'polypeptide(L)'
;MKKSFILSLIVVLSIPVMLFAQAKTDEDINVAYQNAKKGIYWALSNIPGKKATLDNELIAEDKLYATVKFSKEINGVKVISRGYYQTNQVEITIYKSYESLKSEGYNVPSAEW
;
A
#
# COMPACT_ATOMS: atom_id res chain seq x y z
N MET A 1 -19.95 -48.21 -10.15
CA MET A 1 -18.62 -47.84 -10.67
C MET A 1 -18.63 -46.54 -11.48
N LYS A 2 -19.46 -46.37 -12.52
CA LYS A 2 -19.48 -45.14 -13.35
C LYS A 2 -19.81 -43.84 -12.60
N LYS A 3 -20.81 -43.84 -11.70
CA LYS A 3 -21.20 -42.65 -10.92
C LYS A 3 -20.14 -42.21 -9.90
N SER A 4 -19.48 -43.15 -9.23
CA SER A 4 -18.39 -42.88 -8.30
C SER A 4 -17.14 -42.34 -9.01
N PHE A 5 -16.86 -42.81 -10.23
CA PHE A 5 -15.79 -42.28 -11.07
C PHE A 5 -16.08 -40.85 -11.53
N ILE A 6 -17.32 -40.55 -11.96
CA ILE A 6 -17.74 -39.20 -12.34
C ILE A 6 -17.64 -38.24 -11.15
N LEU A 7 -18.08 -38.67 -9.95
CA LEU A 7 -17.99 -37.84 -8.74
C LEU A 7 -16.52 -37.55 -8.38
N SER A 8 -15.65 -38.55 -8.48
CA SER A 8 -14.20 -38.40 -8.21
C SER A 8 -13.55 -37.45 -9.23
N LEU A 9 -13.94 -37.53 -10.51
CA LEU A 9 -13.43 -36.65 -11.55
C LEU A 9 -13.85 -35.19 -11.33
N ILE A 10 -15.08 -34.95 -10.88
CA ILE A 10 -15.58 -33.60 -10.53
C ILE A 10 -14.79 -33.02 -9.35
N VAL A 11 -14.48 -33.84 -8.34
CA VAL A 11 -13.67 -33.40 -7.18
C VAL A 11 -12.24 -33.06 -7.60
N VAL A 12 -11.62 -33.83 -8.49
CA VAL A 12 -10.26 -33.53 -8.97
C VAL A 12 -10.23 -32.26 -9.82
N LEU A 13 -11.25 -32.04 -10.65
CA LEU A 13 -11.35 -30.85 -11.51
C LEU A 13 -11.72 -29.56 -10.75
N SER A 14 -12.23 -29.65 -9.52
CA SER A 14 -12.58 -28.46 -8.72
C SER A 14 -11.42 -27.90 -7.88
N ILE A 15 -10.35 -28.69 -7.65
CA ILE A 15 -9.16 -28.26 -6.89
C ILE A 15 -8.45 -27.05 -7.54
N PRO A 16 -8.21 -27.00 -8.87
CA PRO A 16 -7.53 -25.86 -9.49
C PRO A 16 -8.31 -24.55 -9.31
N VAL A 17 -9.65 -24.61 -9.41
CA VAL A 17 -10.52 -23.42 -9.30
C VAL A 17 -10.37 -22.73 -7.94
N MET A 18 -10.21 -23.51 -6.86
CA MET A 18 -9.98 -22.95 -5.53
C MET A 18 -8.61 -22.28 -5.41
N LEU A 19 -7.57 -22.88 -6.01
CA LEU A 19 -6.21 -22.31 -6.00
C LEU A 19 -6.12 -21.02 -6.83
N PHE A 20 -6.83 -20.93 -7.95
CA PHE A 20 -6.88 -19.72 -8.77
C PHE A 20 -7.56 -18.54 -8.04
N ALA A 21 -8.63 -18.80 -7.28
CA ALA A 21 -9.33 -17.75 -6.54
C ALA A 21 -8.46 -17.14 -5.43
N GLN A 22 -7.72 -17.97 -4.70
CA GLN A 22 -6.77 -17.52 -3.67
C GLN A 22 -5.63 -16.72 -4.29
N ALA A 23 -5.00 -17.25 -5.35
CA ALA A 23 -3.91 -16.56 -6.05
C ALA A 23 -4.33 -15.18 -6.59
N LYS A 24 -5.58 -15.05 -7.06
CA LYS A 24 -6.09 -13.76 -7.54
C LYS A 24 -6.24 -12.73 -6.41
N THR A 25 -6.71 -13.18 -5.25
CA THR A 25 -6.87 -12.31 -4.07
C THR A 25 -5.51 -11.80 -3.60
N ASP A 26 -4.51 -12.68 -3.54
CA ASP A 26 -3.14 -12.34 -3.15
C ASP A 26 -2.50 -11.35 -4.13
N GLU A 27 -2.71 -11.54 -5.44
CA GLU A 27 -2.25 -10.61 -6.46
C GLU A 27 -2.87 -9.21 -6.26
N ASP A 28 -4.18 -9.14 -6.07
CA ASP A 28 -4.89 -7.87 -5.91
C ASP A 28 -4.45 -7.12 -4.63
N ILE A 29 -4.23 -7.85 -3.53
CA ILE A 29 -3.66 -7.31 -2.29
C ILE A 29 -2.23 -6.79 -2.55
N ASN A 30 -1.41 -7.53 -3.28
CA ASN A 30 -0.05 -7.10 -3.60
C ASN A 30 -0.05 -5.81 -4.44
N VAL A 31 -0.97 -5.66 -5.41
CA VAL A 31 -1.09 -4.40 -6.17
C VAL A 31 -1.48 -3.23 -5.25
N ALA A 32 -2.46 -3.41 -4.37
CA ALA A 32 -2.81 -2.38 -3.37
C ALA A 32 -1.63 -2.04 -2.46
N TYR A 33 -0.84 -3.03 -2.04
CA TYR A 33 0.39 -2.83 -1.26
C TYR A 33 1.46 -2.03 -2.03
N GLN A 34 1.70 -2.33 -3.31
CA GLN A 34 2.62 -1.53 -4.13
C GLN A 34 2.13 -0.08 -4.28
N ASN A 35 0.82 0.14 -4.40
CA ASN A 35 0.26 1.48 -4.45
C ASN A 35 0.44 2.25 -3.13
N ALA A 36 0.25 1.59 -1.98
CA ALA A 36 0.56 2.18 -0.67
C ALA A 36 2.04 2.58 -0.56
N LYS A 37 2.96 1.73 -1.03
CA LYS A 37 4.40 2.05 -1.08
C LYS A 37 4.69 3.29 -1.93
N LYS A 38 4.05 3.45 -3.09
CA LYS A 38 4.19 4.67 -3.90
C LYS A 38 3.78 5.90 -3.11
N GLY A 39 2.68 5.83 -2.34
CA GLY A 39 2.25 6.90 -1.46
C GLY A 39 3.26 7.25 -0.37
N ILE A 40 3.88 6.24 0.25
CA ILE A 40 4.98 6.44 1.21
C ILE A 40 6.15 7.19 0.55
N TYR A 41 6.65 6.71 -0.58
CA TYR A 41 7.81 7.34 -1.25
C TYR A 41 7.51 8.76 -1.72
N TRP A 42 6.30 8.99 -2.23
CA TRP A 42 5.84 10.32 -2.58
C TRP A 42 5.84 11.23 -1.35
N ALA A 43 5.30 10.80 -0.21
CA ALA A 43 5.25 11.61 1.01
C ALA A 43 6.65 12.00 1.50
N LEU A 44 7.58 11.04 1.53
CA LEU A 44 8.95 11.27 1.97
C LEU A 44 9.74 12.18 1.00
N SER A 45 9.38 12.16 -0.28
CA SER A 45 9.97 13.06 -1.29
C SER A 45 9.37 14.48 -1.25
N ASN A 46 8.24 14.66 -0.57
CA ASN A 46 7.47 15.91 -0.53
C ASN A 46 7.26 16.41 0.91
N ILE A 47 8.25 16.21 1.79
CA ILE A 47 8.17 16.66 3.19
C ILE A 47 7.95 18.19 3.23
N PRO A 48 6.83 18.68 3.79
CA PRO A 48 6.52 20.10 3.76
C PRO A 48 7.45 20.91 4.68
N GLY A 49 7.89 22.06 4.18
CA GLY A 49 8.67 23.04 4.94
C GLY A 49 7.97 23.53 6.20
N LYS A 50 6.84 24.23 6.00
CA LYS A 50 6.14 24.92 7.10
C LYS A 50 4.92 24.18 7.64
N LYS A 51 4.30 23.30 6.84
CA LYS A 51 3.05 22.63 7.25
C LYS A 51 3.34 21.48 8.20
N ALA A 52 2.57 21.39 9.28
CA ALA A 52 2.63 20.27 10.22
C ALA A 52 2.02 18.99 9.62
N THR A 53 1.01 19.12 8.78
CA THR A 53 0.32 17.98 8.15
C THR A 53 0.15 18.20 6.65
N LEU A 54 0.00 17.10 5.92
CA LEU A 54 -0.35 17.09 4.51
C LEU A 54 -1.20 15.85 4.22
N ASP A 55 -2.35 16.06 3.59
CA ASP A 55 -3.18 15.00 3.04
C ASP A 55 -3.20 15.14 1.52
N ASN A 56 -2.99 14.04 0.80
CA ASN A 56 -3.02 14.04 -0.66
C ASN A 56 -3.55 12.72 -1.23
N GLU A 57 -4.11 12.80 -2.43
CA GLU A 57 -4.59 11.66 -3.20
C GLU A 57 -3.69 11.46 -4.42
N LEU A 58 -3.16 10.25 -4.59
CA LEU A 58 -2.43 9.85 -5.79
C LEU A 58 -3.44 9.25 -6.76
N ILE A 59 -3.81 10.03 -7.77
CA ILE A 59 -4.74 9.65 -8.83
C ILE A 59 -3.97 9.54 -10.14
N ALA A 60 -4.14 8.43 -10.85
CA ALA A 60 -3.61 8.20 -12.18
C ALA A 60 -4.58 7.30 -12.96
N GLU A 61 -4.64 7.45 -14.29
CA GLU A 61 -5.49 6.60 -15.15
C GLU A 61 -6.95 6.51 -14.66
N ASP A 62 -7.51 7.66 -14.25
CA ASP A 62 -8.87 7.80 -13.69
C ASP A 62 -9.16 6.90 -12.48
N LYS A 63 -8.12 6.52 -11.73
CA LYS A 63 -8.21 5.67 -10.53
C LYS A 63 -7.48 6.29 -9.36
N LEU A 64 -8.02 6.10 -8.17
CA LEU A 64 -7.34 6.38 -6.91
C LEU A 64 -6.33 5.26 -6.65
N TYR A 65 -5.03 5.58 -6.63
CA TYR A 65 -3.97 4.62 -6.33
C TYR A 65 -3.71 4.61 -4.84
N ALA A 66 -3.56 5.79 -4.22
CA ALA A 66 -3.31 5.88 -2.79
C ALA A 66 -3.85 7.17 -2.17
N THR A 67 -4.26 7.10 -0.91
CA THR A 67 -4.41 8.27 -0.05
C THR A 67 -3.21 8.33 0.88
N VAL A 68 -2.67 9.52 1.08
CA VAL A 68 -1.47 9.76 1.86
C VAL A 68 -1.79 10.79 2.92
N LYS A 69 -1.43 10.47 4.18
CA LYS A 69 -1.45 11.39 5.31
C LYS A 69 -0.06 11.49 5.89
N PHE A 70 0.46 12.70 5.91
CA PHE A 70 1.76 13.04 6.47
C PHE A 70 1.55 13.92 7.70
N SER A 71 2.28 13.63 8.77
CA SER A 71 2.34 14.46 9.97
C SER A 71 3.78 14.62 10.43
N LYS A 72 4.16 15.85 10.77
CA LYS A 72 5.38 16.12 11.55
C LYS A 72 5.12 15.72 13.00
N GLU A 73 6.06 15.00 13.56
CA GLU A 73 6.07 14.56 14.94
C GLU A 73 7.36 15.03 15.59
N ILE A 74 7.41 15.08 16.92
CA ILE A 74 8.66 15.44 17.62
C ILE A 74 9.79 14.52 17.14
N ASN A 75 10.88 15.11 16.65
CA ASN A 75 12.07 14.43 16.10
C ASN A 75 11.85 13.57 14.84
N GLY A 76 10.71 13.68 14.16
CA GLY A 76 10.48 12.90 12.96
C GLY A 76 9.18 13.17 12.24
N VAL A 77 8.74 12.17 11.49
CA VAL A 77 7.51 12.21 10.71
C VAL A 77 6.76 10.90 10.86
N LYS A 78 5.44 10.99 10.76
CA LYS A 78 4.53 9.87 10.58
C LYS A 78 3.95 9.96 9.17
N VAL A 79 3.99 8.86 8.44
CA VAL A 79 3.33 8.74 7.14
C VAL A 79 2.39 7.55 7.16
N ILE A 80 1.12 7.80 6.86
CA ILE A 80 0.12 6.78 6.61
C ILE A 80 -0.18 6.82 5.11
N SER A 81 -0.01 5.70 4.41
CA SER A 81 -0.50 5.58 3.04
C SER A 81 -1.41 4.38 2.90
N ARG A 82 -2.62 4.62 2.40
CA ARG A 82 -3.57 3.58 2.05
C ARG A 82 -3.59 3.43 0.54
N GLY A 83 -3.13 2.28 0.04
CA GLY A 83 -3.17 1.92 -1.37
C GLY A 83 -4.45 1.18 -1.72
N TYR A 84 -4.94 1.39 -2.94
CA TYR A 84 -6.19 0.85 -3.43
C TYR A 84 -5.96 0.02 -4.70
N TYR A 85 -6.70 -1.07 -4.83
CA TYR A 85 -6.84 -1.80 -6.08
C TYR A 85 -8.13 -2.63 -6.07
N GLN A 86 -9.03 -2.40 -7.03
CA GLN A 86 -10.37 -3.00 -7.04
C GLN A 86 -11.09 -2.74 -5.70
N THR A 87 -11.53 -3.80 -5.02
CA THR A 87 -12.15 -3.73 -3.69
C THR A 87 -11.16 -3.85 -2.54
N ASN A 88 -9.85 -3.98 -2.83
CA ASN A 88 -8.80 -4.18 -1.83
C ASN A 88 -8.17 -2.87 -1.41
N GLN A 89 -7.83 -2.79 -0.12
CA GLN A 89 -7.15 -1.65 0.48
C GLN A 89 -6.06 -2.16 1.41
N VAL A 90 -4.87 -1.56 1.33
CA VAL A 90 -3.75 -1.86 2.21
C VAL A 90 -3.25 -0.56 2.80
N GLU A 91 -3.18 -0.48 4.13
CA GLU A 91 -2.64 0.68 4.83
C GLU A 91 -1.25 0.37 5.39
N ILE A 92 -0.28 1.21 5.04
CA ILE A 92 1.08 1.21 5.59
C ILE A 92 1.23 2.46 6.44
N THR A 93 1.61 2.27 7.70
CA THR A 93 2.05 3.36 8.58
C THR A 93 3.54 3.22 8.84
N ILE A 94 4.30 4.29 8.60
CA ILE A 94 5.72 4.36 8.96
C ILE A 94 5.99 5.56 9.85
N TYR A 95 7.07 5.42 10.62
CA TYR A 95 7.66 6.48 11.44
C TYR A 95 9.13 6.59 11.06
N LYS A 96 9.61 7.81 10.86
CA LYS A 96 11.00 8.07 10.50
C LYS A 96 11.52 9.26 11.29
N SER A 97 12.70 9.12 11.89
CA SER A 97 13.38 10.25 12.53
C SER A 97 13.94 11.19 11.47
N TYR A 98 14.10 12.47 11.82
CA TYR A 98 14.74 13.43 10.93
C TYR A 98 16.19 13.06 10.61
N GLU A 99 16.89 12.42 11.54
CA GLU A 99 18.26 11.92 11.31
C GLU A 99 18.28 10.80 10.26
N SER A 100 17.41 9.80 10.38
CA SER A 100 17.31 8.72 9.39
C SER A 100 16.89 9.24 8.02
N LEU A 101 15.97 10.21 7.96
CA LEU A 101 15.57 10.81 6.69
C LEU A 101 16.74 11.52 6.01
N LYS A 102 17.56 12.26 6.78
CA LYS A 102 18.75 12.92 6.25
C LYS A 102 19.80 11.90 5.78
N SER A 103 20.04 10.82 6.54
CA SER A 103 21.01 9.79 6.14
C SER A 103 20.55 8.97 4.93
N GLU A 104 19.23 8.85 4.73
CA GLU A 104 18.61 8.24 3.55
C GLU A 104 18.53 9.20 2.34
N GLY A 105 18.97 10.46 2.49
CA GLY A 105 19.04 11.44 1.41
C GLY A 105 17.76 12.24 1.16
N TYR A 106 16.78 12.19 2.06
CA TYR A 106 15.57 13.00 1.95
C TYR A 106 15.82 14.45 2.37
N ASN A 107 15.17 15.37 1.66
CA ASN A 107 15.19 16.78 2.04
C ASN A 107 14.25 17.00 3.23
N VAL A 108 14.85 17.15 4.42
CA VAL A 108 14.15 17.51 5.64
C VAL A 108 14.33 19.02 5.86
N PRO A 109 13.29 19.84 5.66
CA PRO A 109 13.34 21.26 5.96
C PRO A 109 13.76 21.47 7.42
N SER A 110 14.55 22.50 7.70
CA SER A 110 14.93 22.86 9.07
C SER A 110 13.68 22.89 9.94
N ALA A 111 13.69 22.07 10.99
CA ALA A 111 12.56 21.94 11.91
C ALA A 111 12.46 23.21 12.75
N GLU A 112 11.92 24.27 12.15
CA GLU A 112 11.37 25.40 12.88
C GLU A 112 10.08 24.90 13.50
N TRP A 113 10.19 24.44 14.74
CA TRP A 113 9.05 24.17 15.61
C TRP A 113 8.54 25.47 16.20
#